data_AF-A0A4Q6BZP4-F1
#
_entry.id   AF-A0A4Q6BZP4-F1
#
_cell.length_a   1.000
_cell.length_b   1.000
_cell.length_c   1.000
_cell.angle_alpha   90.00
_cell.angle_beta   90.00
_cell.angle_gamma   90.00
#
_symmetry.space_group_name_H-M   'P 1'
#
loop_
_entity.id
_entity.type
_entity.pdbx_description
1 polymer ?
#
loop_
_entity_poly.entity_id
_entity_poly.type
_entity_poly.pdbx_seq_one_letter_code
_entity_poly.pdbx_strand_id
1 'polypeptide(L)'
;MYRFPRDAFASSPSSADARSPKTSPDPPSSTGRDPTGNIRDDDRRQLLAALLADRQWKCDPSTRSRLQALHRCLQPANGAHGAQAPCPAEAEWSLLADEIEHYLDFRRLRQVEAQLHGSAEADFRFDRHDWEVAHAAEAALASHLRRVHEESYLSEQPDLYLHVH
;
A
#
# COMPACT_ATOMS: atom_id res chain seq x y z
N MET A 1 14.29 -33.18 -3.32
CA MET A 1 14.99 -33.26 -4.62
C MET A 1 14.13 -34.03 -5.61
N TYR A 2 13.38 -33.34 -6.46
CA TYR A 2 12.69 -33.98 -7.58
C TYR A 2 13.17 -33.37 -8.90
N ARG A 3 13.42 -34.27 -9.84
CA ARG A 3 14.29 -34.18 -11.01
C ARG A 3 13.43 -33.93 -12.24
N PHE A 4 13.72 -32.88 -13.00
CA PHE A 4 13.16 -32.65 -14.33
C PHE A 4 13.66 -33.71 -15.33
N PRO A 5 12.83 -34.06 -16.33
CA PRO A 5 13.30 -34.34 -17.68
C PRO A 5 12.89 -33.17 -18.63
N ARG A 6 13.75 -32.62 -19.51
CA ARG A 6 14.97 -33.22 -20.06
C ARG A 6 14.75 -33.83 -21.45
N ASP A 7 14.42 -33.02 -22.46
CA ASP A 7 14.51 -33.32 -23.91
C ASP A 7 13.33 -34.00 -24.63
N ALA A 8 12.82 -33.27 -25.65
CA ALA A 8 12.46 -33.83 -26.93
C ALA A 8 12.64 -32.75 -28.01
N PHE A 9 13.87 -32.65 -28.54
CA PHE A 9 14.14 -31.99 -29.82
C PHE A 9 13.78 -32.96 -30.96
N ALA A 10 13.01 -32.51 -31.94
CA ALA A 10 13.12 -33.00 -33.32
C ALA A 10 12.58 -31.94 -34.29
N SER A 11 13.47 -31.56 -35.22
CA SER A 11 13.37 -30.52 -36.24
C SER A 11 12.39 -30.84 -37.36
N SER A 12 11.84 -29.81 -38.02
CA SER A 12 12.19 -29.48 -39.41
C SER A 12 11.50 -28.19 -39.89
N PRO A 13 12.19 -27.34 -40.70
CA PRO A 13 11.63 -26.15 -41.33
C PRO A 13 11.13 -26.47 -42.75
N SER A 14 10.06 -25.82 -43.21
CA SER A 14 9.68 -25.85 -44.63
C SER A 14 9.05 -24.52 -45.09
N SER A 15 9.87 -23.78 -45.82
CA SER A 15 9.62 -23.04 -47.06
C SER A 15 8.31 -22.24 -47.29
N ALA A 16 8.54 -20.93 -47.46
CA ALA A 16 8.20 -20.11 -48.63
C ALA A 16 6.73 -19.70 -48.93
N ASP A 17 6.60 -18.37 -48.98
CA ASP A 17 6.10 -17.56 -50.10
C ASP A 17 4.75 -16.80 -49.98
N ALA A 18 4.76 -15.65 -50.66
CA ALA A 18 3.64 -14.83 -51.16
C ALA A 18 3.02 -13.69 -50.30
N ARG A 19 3.61 -12.50 -50.49
CA ARG A 19 3.03 -11.26 -51.08
C ARG A 19 1.72 -10.60 -50.54
N SER A 20 1.92 -9.33 -50.14
CA SER A 20 1.17 -8.10 -50.52
C SER A 20 -0.03 -7.67 -49.62
N PRO A 21 -0.54 -6.42 -49.73
CA PRO A 21 -0.21 -5.31 -48.80
C PRO A 21 -1.49 -4.67 -48.20
N LYS A 22 -1.33 -3.52 -47.53
CA LYS A 22 -2.36 -2.47 -47.30
C LYS A 22 -3.18 -2.60 -46.00
N THR A 23 -2.73 -1.89 -44.96
CA THR A 23 -3.60 -0.97 -44.21
C THR A 23 -2.73 -0.06 -43.34
N SER A 24 -2.75 1.24 -43.63
CA SER A 24 -2.31 2.24 -42.65
C SER A 24 -3.22 2.15 -41.44
N PRO A 25 -2.70 2.07 -40.21
CA PRO A 25 -3.48 2.42 -39.05
C PRO A 25 -3.39 3.94 -38.89
N ASP A 26 -4.52 4.63 -39.06
CA ASP A 26 -4.71 5.94 -38.45
C ASP A 26 -4.34 5.85 -36.96
N PRO A 27 -3.65 6.85 -36.38
CA PRO A 27 -3.49 6.89 -34.93
C PRO A 27 -4.88 7.04 -34.31
N PRO A 28 -5.27 6.17 -33.35
CA PRO A 28 -6.50 6.40 -32.61
C PRO A 28 -6.35 7.75 -31.92
N SER A 29 -7.31 8.64 -32.16
CA SER A 29 -7.45 9.90 -31.48
C SER A 29 -7.38 9.65 -29.98
N SER A 30 -6.22 10.00 -29.39
CA SER A 30 -5.98 9.97 -27.95
C SER A 30 -6.95 10.95 -27.31
N THR A 31 -8.12 10.42 -26.97
CA THR A 31 -9.05 11.05 -26.05
C THR A 31 -8.32 11.01 -24.71
N GLY A 32 -7.60 12.09 -24.41
CA GLY A 32 -6.78 12.25 -23.23
C GLY A 32 -7.63 12.20 -21.97
N ARG A 33 -7.96 10.99 -21.52
CA ARG A 33 -8.43 10.71 -20.19
C ARG A 33 -7.27 10.00 -19.51
N ASP A 34 -6.59 10.72 -18.61
CA ASP A 34 -5.47 10.17 -17.84
C ASP A 34 -5.97 8.92 -17.09
N PRO A 35 -5.55 7.71 -17.49
CA PRO A 35 -6.03 6.47 -16.86
C PRO A 35 -5.48 6.36 -15.43
N THR A 36 -4.38 7.05 -15.14
CA THR A 36 -3.66 7.06 -13.86
C THR A 36 -4.44 7.76 -12.74
N GLY A 37 -5.20 8.81 -13.05
CA GLY A 37 -6.02 9.52 -12.06
C GLY A 37 -7.14 8.65 -11.50
N ASN A 38 -7.82 7.91 -12.37
CA ASN A 38 -8.90 7.00 -11.98
C ASN A 38 -8.39 5.86 -11.09
N ILE A 39 -7.22 5.29 -11.38
CA ILE A 39 -6.63 4.19 -10.58
C ILE A 39 -6.37 4.66 -9.14
N ARG A 40 -5.77 5.84 -8.96
CA ARG A 40 -5.48 6.38 -7.63
C ARG A 40 -6.75 6.67 -6.83
N ASP A 41 -7.78 7.20 -7.47
CA ASP A 41 -9.05 7.50 -6.82
C ASP A 41 -9.84 6.22 -6.50
N ASP A 42 -9.71 5.18 -7.32
CA ASP A 42 -10.23 3.83 -7.06
C ASP A 42 -9.55 3.19 -5.85
N ASP A 43 -8.22 3.28 -5.75
CA ASP A 43 -7.43 2.79 -4.60
C ASP A 43 -7.82 3.53 -3.31
N ARG A 44 -7.88 4.87 -3.38
CA ARG A 44 -8.33 5.74 -2.28
C ARG A 44 -9.74 5.36 -1.81
N ARG A 45 -10.66 5.11 -2.74
CA ARG A 45 -12.03 4.66 -2.43
C ARG A 45 -12.02 3.29 -1.76
N GLN A 46 -11.25 2.33 -2.27
CA GLN A 46 -11.17 0.99 -1.70
C GLN A 46 -10.60 1.01 -0.28
N LEU A 47 -9.59 1.85 -0.02
CA LEU A 47 -9.01 2.05 1.31
C LEU A 47 -10.05 2.61 2.29
N LEU A 48 -10.78 3.67 1.91
CA LEU A 48 -11.83 4.24 2.74
C LEU A 48 -12.96 3.23 3.01
N ALA A 49 -13.32 2.43 2.01
CA ALA A 49 -14.31 1.37 2.17
C ALA A 49 -13.85 0.31 3.18
N ALA A 50 -12.58 -0.12 3.11
CA ALA A 50 -12.01 -1.06 4.06
C ALA A 50 -12.00 -0.51 5.49
N LEU A 51 -11.51 0.72 5.67
CA LEU A 51 -11.46 1.40 6.98
C LEU A 51 -12.87 1.54 7.58
N LEU A 52 -13.86 1.96 6.79
CA LEU A 52 -15.23 2.12 7.26
C LEU A 52 -15.94 0.79 7.55
N ALA A 53 -15.58 -0.29 6.86
CA ALA A 53 -16.17 -1.62 7.03
C ALA A 53 -15.57 -2.39 8.21
N ASP A 54 -14.32 -2.10 8.59
CA ASP A 54 -13.66 -2.74 9.71
C ASP A 54 -14.34 -2.37 11.04
N ARG A 55 -14.88 -3.38 11.72
CA ARG A 55 -15.61 -3.20 13.00
C ARG A 55 -14.68 -3.16 14.21
N GLN A 56 -13.44 -3.63 14.05
CA GLN A 56 -12.45 -3.65 15.12
C GLN A 56 -11.70 -2.31 15.19
N TRP A 57 -11.61 -1.60 14.06
CA TRP A 57 -11.14 -0.22 14.02
C TRP A 57 -12.22 0.77 14.49
N LYS A 58 -11.98 1.42 15.64
CA LYS A 58 -12.89 2.44 16.21
C LYS A 58 -12.37 3.84 15.87
N CYS A 59 -13.04 4.56 14.99
CA CYS A 59 -12.76 5.98 14.74
C CYS A 59 -13.59 6.87 15.67
N ASP A 60 -13.08 8.07 15.96
CA ASP A 60 -13.91 9.16 16.48
C ASP A 60 -15.11 9.43 15.55
N PRO A 61 -16.32 9.72 16.06
CA PRO A 61 -17.51 9.93 15.23
C PRO A 61 -17.38 11.07 14.21
N SER A 62 -16.66 12.14 14.55
CA SER A 62 -16.43 13.27 13.65
C SER A 62 -15.49 12.88 12.50
N THR A 63 -14.41 12.17 12.82
CA THR A 63 -13.48 11.58 11.84
C THR A 63 -14.19 10.60 10.92
N ARG A 64 -15.03 9.71 11.48
CA ARG A 64 -15.85 8.77 10.69
C ARG A 64 -16.80 9.49 9.74
N SER A 65 -17.44 10.57 10.19
CA SER A 65 -18.33 11.38 9.36
C SER A 65 -17.60 12.04 8.19
N ARG A 66 -16.37 12.52 8.43
CA ARG A 66 -15.50 13.08 7.38
C ARG A 66 -15.05 12.01 6.37
N LEU A 67 -14.61 10.84 6.85
CA LEU A 67 -14.26 9.70 5.99
C LEU A 67 -15.44 9.25 5.12
N GLN A 68 -16.66 9.23 5.68
CA GLN A 68 -17.88 8.94 4.92
C GLN A 68 -18.21 10.02 3.88
N ALA A 69 -17.94 11.29 4.16
CA ALA A 69 -18.09 12.37 3.19
C ALA A 69 -17.09 12.21 2.04
N LEU A 70 -15.81 11.95 2.35
CA LEU A 70 -14.79 11.66 1.34
C LEU A 70 -15.16 10.47 0.47
N HIS A 71 -15.55 9.35 1.09
CA HIS A 71 -15.91 8.14 0.36
C HIS A 71 -17.08 8.39 -0.61
N ARG A 72 -18.07 9.21 -0.21
CA ARG A 72 -19.19 9.60 -1.09
C ARG A 72 -18.73 10.47 -2.26
N CYS A 73 -17.82 11.42 -2.06
CA CYS A 73 -17.32 12.26 -3.14
C CYS A 73 -16.49 11.49 -4.18
N LEU A 74 -15.82 10.40 -3.76
CA LEU A 74 -15.06 9.51 -4.65
C LEU A 74 -15.93 8.45 -5.34
N GLN A 75 -17.22 8.36 -5.03
CA GLN A 75 -18.07 7.41 -5.74
C GLN A 75 -18.23 7.83 -7.19
N PRO A 76 -18.09 6.89 -8.14
CA PRO A 76 -18.32 7.20 -9.53
C PRO A 76 -19.77 7.67 -9.66
N ALA A 77 -19.98 8.84 -10.28
CA ALA A 77 -21.33 9.30 -10.58
C ALA A 77 -22.00 8.24 -11.45
N ASN A 78 -22.96 7.51 -10.87
CA ASN A 78 -23.70 6.46 -11.55
C ASN A 78 -24.60 7.08 -12.64
N GLY A 79 -24.02 7.34 -13.81
CA GLY A 79 -24.75 7.62 -15.05
C GLY A 79 -25.47 8.97 -15.12
N ALA A 80 -25.25 9.65 -16.26
CA ALA A 80 -25.96 10.84 -16.76
C ALA A 80 -25.73 12.17 -16.02
N HIS A 81 -24.80 12.96 -16.58
CA HIS A 81 -24.78 14.44 -16.59
C HIS A 81 -25.54 15.12 -15.44
N GLY A 82 -24.95 15.14 -14.25
CA GLY A 82 -25.50 15.89 -13.12
C GLY A 82 -24.47 16.00 -12.02
N ALA A 83 -23.79 17.15 -11.98
CA ALA A 83 -22.92 17.64 -10.91
C ALA A 83 -22.02 16.57 -10.25
N GLN A 84 -20.78 16.45 -10.73
CA GLN A 84 -19.69 15.90 -9.92
C GLN A 84 -19.74 16.62 -8.56
N ALA A 85 -19.97 15.88 -7.47
CA ALA A 85 -19.78 16.42 -6.14
C ALA A 85 -18.36 17.03 -6.10
N PRO A 86 -18.18 18.23 -5.53
CA PRO A 86 -16.87 18.86 -5.52
C PRO A 86 -15.86 17.87 -4.96
N CYS A 87 -14.86 17.55 -5.78
CA CYS A 87 -13.75 16.71 -5.38
C CYS A 87 -13.25 17.24 -4.03
N PRO A 88 -13.11 16.40 -3.00
CA PRO A 88 -12.63 16.86 -1.72
C PRO A 88 -11.29 17.55 -1.95
N ALA A 89 -11.16 18.77 -1.44
CA ALA A 89 -9.90 19.48 -1.50
C ALA A 89 -8.81 18.56 -0.92
N GLU A 90 -7.63 18.52 -1.53
CA GLU A 90 -6.49 17.76 -0.99
C GLU A 90 -6.23 18.09 0.50
N ALA A 91 -6.66 19.26 0.97
CA ALA A 91 -6.71 19.63 2.39
C ALA A 91 -7.50 18.65 3.29
N GLU A 92 -8.65 18.14 2.85
CA GLU A 92 -9.43 17.15 3.62
C GLU A 92 -8.69 15.81 3.74
N TRP A 93 -7.94 15.43 2.70
CA TRP A 93 -7.06 14.27 2.76
C TRP A 93 -5.91 14.47 3.75
N SER A 94 -5.31 15.66 3.78
CA SER A 94 -4.27 15.98 4.75
C SER A 94 -4.77 15.93 6.20
N LEU A 95 -6.01 16.37 6.46
CA LEU A 95 -6.62 16.30 7.80
C LEU A 95 -6.90 14.87 8.27
N LEU A 96 -6.99 13.92 7.34
CA LEU A 96 -7.27 12.51 7.62
C LEU A 96 -6.05 11.61 7.41
N ALA A 97 -4.91 12.18 7.02
CA ALA A 97 -3.69 11.44 6.73
C ALA A 97 -3.26 10.58 7.93
N ASP A 98 -3.22 11.19 9.12
CA ASP A 98 -2.83 10.49 10.35
C ASP A 98 -3.75 9.30 10.66
N GLU A 99 -5.07 9.48 10.53
CA GLU A 99 -6.03 8.38 10.79
C GLU A 99 -5.89 7.26 9.74
N ILE A 100 -5.60 7.60 8.49
CA ILE A 100 -5.35 6.61 7.44
C ILE A 100 -4.04 5.86 7.70
N GLU A 101 -2.98 6.57 8.09
CA GLU A 101 -1.69 5.97 8.46
C GLU A 101 -1.84 5.03 9.66
N HIS A 102 -2.54 5.48 10.71
CA HIS A 102 -2.85 4.64 11.86
C HIS A 102 -3.65 3.39 11.48
N TYR A 103 -4.61 3.49 10.57
CA TYR A 103 -5.36 2.33 10.10
C TYR A 103 -4.48 1.35 9.31
N LEU A 104 -3.55 1.85 8.49
CA LEU A 104 -2.61 1.00 7.76
C LEU A 104 -1.65 0.28 8.71
N ASP A 105 -1.14 0.97 9.73
CA ASP A 105 -0.30 0.37 10.76
C ASP A 105 -1.09 -0.63 11.63
N PHE A 106 -2.34 -0.33 11.96
CA PHE A 106 -3.27 -1.26 12.62
C PHE A 106 -3.38 -2.58 11.85
N ARG A 107 -3.57 -2.53 10.53
CA ARG A 107 -3.64 -3.74 9.70
C ARG A 107 -2.33 -4.51 9.71
N ARG A 108 -1.19 -3.80 9.60
CA ARG A 108 0.15 -4.41 9.69
C ARG A 108 0.33 -5.13 11.03
N LEU A 109 0.06 -4.45 12.14
CA LEU A 109 0.24 -5.02 13.48
C LEU A 109 -0.72 -6.18 13.74
N ARG A 110 -1.99 -6.07 13.34
CA ARG A 110 -2.96 -7.17 13.42
C ARG A 110 -2.46 -8.42 12.70
N GLN A 111 -1.89 -8.25 11.50
CA GLN A 111 -1.35 -9.34 10.73
C GLN A 111 -0.14 -10.00 11.42
N VAL A 112 0.75 -9.20 12.02
CA VAL A 112 1.92 -9.70 12.76
C VAL A 112 1.47 -10.46 14.01
N GLU A 113 0.59 -9.88 14.82
CA GLU A 113 0.09 -10.50 16.04
C GLU A 113 -0.67 -11.80 15.76
N ALA A 114 -1.53 -11.82 14.74
CA ALA A 114 -2.22 -13.04 14.32
C ALA A 114 -1.24 -14.17 13.96
N GLN A 115 -0.13 -13.84 13.27
CA GLN A 115 0.91 -14.82 12.94
C GLN A 115 1.66 -15.32 14.18
N LEU A 116 1.99 -14.43 15.12
CA LEU A 116 2.63 -14.80 16.38
C LEU A 116 1.74 -15.72 17.23
N HIS A 117 0.43 -15.51 17.17
CA HIS A 117 -0.58 -16.33 17.83
C HIS A 117 -1.02 -17.56 17.02
N GLY A 118 -0.45 -17.81 15.84
CA GLY A 118 -0.80 -18.94 14.99
C GLY A 118 -2.27 -18.95 14.53
N SER A 119 -2.91 -17.79 14.51
CA SER A 119 -4.33 -17.62 14.18
C SER A 119 -4.51 -16.94 12.83
N ALA A 120 -5.64 -17.17 12.16
CA ALA A 120 -5.98 -16.42 10.96
C ALA A 120 -6.33 -14.96 11.34
N GLU A 121 -5.96 -14.00 10.49
CA GLU A 121 -6.22 -12.57 10.72
C GLU A 121 -7.70 -12.27 11.00
N ALA A 122 -8.60 -12.95 10.29
CA ALA A 122 -10.06 -12.80 10.43
C ALA A 122 -10.58 -13.24 11.81
N ASP A 123 -9.95 -14.24 12.42
CA ASP A 123 -10.37 -14.83 13.70
C ASP A 123 -9.65 -14.18 14.89
N PHE A 124 -8.53 -13.50 14.62
CA PHE A 124 -7.77 -12.79 15.64
C PHE A 124 -8.50 -11.51 16.08
N ARG A 125 -8.70 -11.36 17.39
CA ARG A 125 -9.30 -10.18 18.00
C ARG A 125 -8.20 -9.18 18.29
N PHE A 126 -8.22 -8.07 17.57
CA PHE A 126 -7.26 -6.99 17.71
C PHE A 126 -8.01 -5.69 17.45
N ASP A 127 -8.25 -4.89 18.48
CA ASP A 127 -8.97 -3.63 18.34
C ASP A 127 -8.04 -2.42 18.45
N ARG A 128 -8.60 -1.21 18.34
CA ARG A 128 -7.81 0.03 18.39
C ARG A 128 -6.97 0.16 19.66
N HIS A 129 -7.46 -0.33 20.80
CA HIS A 129 -6.71 -0.24 22.05
C HIS A 129 -5.49 -1.18 22.03
N ASP A 130 -5.67 -2.40 21.53
CA ASP A 130 -4.57 -3.34 21.34
C ASP A 130 -3.49 -2.76 20.42
N TRP A 131 -3.90 -2.08 19.35
CA TRP A 131 -2.99 -1.35 18.46
C TRP A 131 -2.26 -0.21 19.15
N GLU A 132 -2.93 0.63 19.95
CA GLU A 132 -2.27 1.71 20.68
C GLU A 132 -1.17 1.18 21.60
N VAL A 133 -1.43 0.05 22.28
CA VAL A 133 -0.44 -0.62 23.13
C VAL A 133 0.73 -1.19 22.32
N ALA A 134 0.44 -1.91 21.24
CA ALA A 134 1.46 -2.50 20.37
C ALA A 134 2.32 -1.42 19.69
N HIS A 135 1.70 -0.35 19.20
CA HIS A 135 2.36 0.79 18.59
C HIS A 135 3.27 1.52 19.58
N ALA A 136 2.82 1.72 20.83
CA ALA A 136 3.65 2.27 21.89
C ALA A 136 4.86 1.36 22.23
N ALA A 137 4.66 0.04 22.23
CA ALA A 137 5.74 -0.92 22.45
C ALA A 137 6.77 -0.91 21.30
N GLU A 138 6.33 -0.84 20.03
CA GLU A 138 7.23 -0.68 18.88
C GLU A 138 8.03 0.63 18.97
N ALA A 139 7.38 1.74 19.33
CA ALA A 139 8.06 3.03 19.50
C ALA A 139 9.10 3.00 20.63
N ALA A 140 8.79 2.33 21.74
CA ALA A 140 9.73 2.12 22.85
C ALA A 140 10.93 1.27 22.42
N LEU A 141 10.68 0.19 21.66
CA LEU A 141 11.75 -0.66 21.12
C LEU A 141 12.64 0.11 20.13
N ALA A 142 12.05 0.86 19.20
CA ALA A 142 12.80 1.67 18.24
C ALA A 142 13.68 2.72 18.95
N SER A 143 13.16 3.36 20.00
CA SER A 143 13.93 4.30 20.83
C SER A 143 15.07 3.61 21.56
N HIS A 144 14.83 2.41 22.10
CA HIS A 144 15.87 1.62 22.76
C HIS A 144 16.98 1.20 21.78
N LEU A 145 16.62 0.70 20.60
CA LEU A 145 17.58 0.30 19.57
C LEU A 145 18.42 1.47 19.07
N ARG A 146 17.81 2.66 18.91
CA ARG A 146 18.55 3.89 18.57
C ARG A 146 19.59 4.21 19.64
N ARG A 147 19.19 4.19 20.92
CA ARG A 147 20.10 4.45 22.05
C ARG A 147 21.24 3.43 22.11
N VAL A 148 20.95 2.14 21.99
CA VAL A 148 21.98 1.09 21.96
C VAL A 148 22.94 1.28 20.79
N HIS A 149 22.44 1.64 19.62
CA HIS A 149 23.27 1.92 18.45
C HIS A 149 24.20 3.13 18.69
N GLU A 150 23.70 4.21 19.30
CA GLU A 150 24.51 5.38 19.66
C GLU A 150 25.57 5.04 20.73
N GLU A 151 25.23 4.25 21.74
CA GLU A 151 26.15 3.84 22.81
C GLU A 151 27.21 2.82 22.34
N SER A 152 26.84 1.89 21.44
CA SER A 152 27.67 0.76 21.03
C SER A 152 28.73 1.10 19.96
N TYR A 153 28.59 2.21 19.23
CA TYR A 153 29.55 2.63 18.20
C TYR A 153 30.40 3.86 18.59
N LEU A 154 30.18 4.44 19.77
CA LEU A 154 31.04 5.51 20.32
C LEU A 154 32.20 4.98 21.18
N SER A 155 32.28 3.67 21.39
CA SER A 155 33.37 3.01 22.14
C SER A 155 34.45 2.49 21.18
N GLU A 156 35.19 3.41 20.57
CA GLU A 156 36.56 3.31 20.05
C GLU A 156 36.71 4.40 18.98
N GLN A 157 37.12 5.59 19.40
CA GLN A 157 38.07 6.28 18.54
C GLN A 157 39.33 5.40 18.58
N PRO A 158 39.73 4.73 17.49
CA PRO A 158 41.06 4.17 17.46
C PRO A 158 42.00 5.34 17.71
N ASP A 159 42.72 5.29 18.82
CA ASP A 159 43.86 6.15 19.10
C ASP A 159 44.82 5.96 17.93
N LEU A 160 44.68 6.82 16.91
CA LEU A 160 45.53 6.88 15.73
C LEU A 160 46.87 7.49 16.16
N TYR A 161 47.57 6.83 17.08
CA TYR A 161 49.00 7.00 17.27
C TYR A 161 49.71 6.25 16.15
N LEU A 162 49.69 6.86 14.97
CA LEU A 162 50.60 6.55 13.88
C LEU A 162 52.00 7.04 14.31
N HIS A 163 52.68 6.24 15.13
CA HIS A 163 54.11 6.41 15.41
C HIS A 163 54.88 6.05 14.14
N VAL A 164 55.16 7.06 13.31
CA VAL A 164 56.16 6.96 12.24
C VAL A 164 57.52 7.20 12.91
N HIS A 165 58.30 6.12 13.02
CA HIS A 165 59.72 6.18 13.40
C HIS A 165 60.60 6.50 12.19
#